data_AF-A0A9D8E5S8-F1
#
_entry.id   AF-A0A9D8E5S8-F1
#
_cell.length_a   1.000
_cell.length_b   1.000
_cell.length_c   1.000
_cell.angle_alpha   90.00
_cell.angle_beta   90.00
_cell.angle_gamma   90.00
#
_symmetry.space_group_name_H-M   'P 1'
#
loop_
_entity.id
_entity.type
_entity.pdbx_description
1 polymer ?
#
loop_
_entity_poly.entity_id
_entity_poly.type
_entity_poly.pdbx_seq_one_letter_code
_entity_poly.pdbx_strand_id
1 'polypeptide(L)' 'GTVAALDAGVHEICKKVLEEAGEVWLAAEHENDQALAKEISQLIYHLQTLMLARGIKLEDIYRNL' A
#
# COMPACT_ATOMS: atom_id res chain seq x y z
N GLY A 1 -6.15 11.42 -0.19
CA GLY A 1 -5.24 11.75 -1.31
C GLY A 1 -3.82 11.87 -0.80
N THR A 2 -2.81 11.72 -1.67
CA THR A 2 -1.42 11.46 -1.26
C THR A 2 -0.82 12.56 -0.38
N VAL A 3 -1.10 13.83 -0.66
CA VAL A 3 -0.61 14.97 0.14
C VAL A 3 -1.09 14.87 1.59
N ALA A 4 -2.40 14.67 1.80
CA ALA A 4 -2.97 14.53 3.14
C ALA A 4 -2.44 13.30 3.90
N ALA A 5 -2.13 12.21 3.19
CA ALA A 5 -1.53 11.02 3.81
C ALA A 5 -0.09 11.28 4.27
N LEU A 6 0.70 12.04 3.49
CA LEU A 6 2.04 12.47 3.90
C LEU A 6 1.98 13.41 5.11
N ASP A 7 1.05 14.36 5.12
CA ASP A 7 0.84 15.28 6.23
C ASP A 7 0.41 14.57 7.53
N ALA A 8 -0.34 13.48 7.41
CA ALA A 8 -0.74 12.64 8.55
C ALA A 8 0.42 11.82 9.16
N GLY A 9 1.52 11.67 8.42
CA GLY A 9 2.75 11.04 8.88
C GLY A 9 2.80 9.52 8.75
N VAL A 10 3.99 8.97 8.99
CA VAL A 10 4.34 7.55 8.75
C VAL A 10 3.42 6.58 9.51
N HIS A 11 3.02 6.92 10.74
CA HIS A 11 2.18 6.03 11.54
C HIS A 11 0.82 5.76 10.89
N GLU A 12 0.15 6.80 10.38
CA GLU A 12 -1.15 6.67 9.71
C GLU A 12 -1.02 5.95 8.36
N ILE A 13 0.07 6.18 7.63
CA ILE A 13 0.36 5.44 6.40
C ILE A 13 0.53 3.94 6.70
N CYS A 14 1.26 3.57 7.75
CA CYS A 14 1.47 2.18 8.15
C CYS A 14 0.18 1.48 8.58
N LYS A 15 -0.75 2.18 9.26
CA LYS A 15 -2.09 1.63 9.54
C LYS A 15 -2.82 1.24 8.26
N LYS A 16 -2.78 2.13 7.26
CA LYS A 16 -3.41 1.84 5.96
C LYS A 16 -2.75 0.68 5.22
N VAL A 17 -1.41 0.61 5.20
CA VAL A 17 -0.72 -0.56 4.62
C VAL A 17 -1.18 -1.88 5.26
N LEU A 18 -1.35 -1.89 6.60
CA LEU A 18 -1.82 -3.09 7.31
C LEU A 18 -3.28 -3.43 7.01
N GLU A 19 -4.16 -2.41 6.97
CA GLU A 19 -5.58 -2.54 6.60
C GLU A 19 -5.72 -3.19 5.23
N GLU A 20 -5.05 -2.62 4.22
CA GLU A 20 -5.12 -3.08 2.83
C GLU A 20 -4.50 -4.47 2.63
N ALA A 21 -3.46 -4.82 3.41
CA ALA A 21 -2.92 -6.18 3.39
C ALA A 21 -3.94 -7.21 3.89
N GLY A 22 -4.75 -6.85 4.90
CA GLY A 22 -5.87 -7.67 5.35
C GLY A 22 -6.98 -7.78 4.32
N GLU A 23 -7.33 -6.67 3.66
CA GLU A 23 -8.34 -6.66 2.59
C GLU A 23 -7.91 -7.48 1.36
N VAL A 24 -6.63 -7.39 0.95
CA VAL A 24 -6.06 -8.23 -0.11
C VAL A 24 -6.18 -9.71 0.26
N TRP A 25 -5.88 -10.09 1.50
CA TRP A 25 -6.01 -11.48 1.94
C TRP A 25 -7.47 -11.96 1.84
N LEU A 26 -8.42 -11.19 2.38
CA LEU A 26 -9.83 -11.51 2.32
C LEU A 26 -10.34 -11.61 0.87
N ALA A 27 -9.97 -10.65 0.02
CA ALA A 27 -10.38 -10.64 -1.38
C ALA A 27 -9.79 -11.83 -2.15
N ALA A 28 -8.56 -12.24 -1.85
CA ALA A 28 -7.93 -13.39 -2.47
C ALA A 28 -8.61 -14.72 -2.11
N GLU A 29 -9.20 -14.84 -0.92
CA GLU A 29 -9.88 -16.06 -0.48
C GLU A 29 -11.37 -16.10 -0.82
N HIS A 30 -12.03 -14.94 -0.94
CA HIS A 30 -13.49 -14.86 -0.91
C HIS A 30 -14.12 -14.03 -2.02
N GLU A 31 -13.35 -13.28 -2.80
CA GLU A 31 -13.89 -12.36 -3.80
C GLU A 31 -13.42 -12.71 -5.22
N ASN A 32 -13.91 -11.95 -6.21
CA ASN A 32 -13.51 -12.12 -7.62
C ASN A 32 -12.25 -11.34 -7.98
N ASP A 33 -11.66 -11.65 -9.14
CA ASP A 33 -10.42 -11.03 -9.64
C ASP A 33 -10.50 -9.49 -9.73
N GLN A 34 -11.68 -8.92 -9.99
CA GLN A 34 -11.83 -7.47 -10.07
C GLN A 34 -11.73 -6.83 -8.68
N ALA A 35 -12.33 -7.45 -7.66
CA ALA A 35 -12.21 -7.01 -6.28
C ALA A 35 -10.78 -7.19 -5.75
N LEU A 36 -10.16 -8.35 -6.01
CA LEU A 36 -8.77 -8.59 -5.65
C LEU A 36 -7.82 -7.57 -6.31
N ALA A 37 -7.99 -7.30 -7.60
CA ALA A 37 -7.18 -6.31 -8.30
C ALA A 37 -7.34 -4.90 -7.71
N LYS A 38 -8.54 -4.54 -7.26
CA LYS A 38 -8.80 -3.27 -6.56
C LYS A 38 -8.02 -3.20 -5.25
N GLU A 39 -8.10 -4.20 -4.38
CA GLU A 39 -7.39 -4.15 -3.09
C GLU A 39 -5.87 -4.20 -3.27
N ILE A 40 -5.36 -4.99 -4.23
CA ILE A 40 -3.93 -4.96 -4.60
C ILE A 40 -3.51 -3.56 -5.04
N SER A 41 -4.34 -2.86 -5.83
CA SER A 41 -4.02 -1.50 -6.28
C SER A 41 -3.92 -0.51 -5.13
N GLN A 42 -4.80 -0.63 -4.12
CA GLN A 42 -4.78 0.20 -2.92
C GLN A 42 -3.55 -0.09 -2.05
N LEU A 43 -3.20 -1.37 -1.86
CA LEU A 43 -1.99 -1.76 -1.15
C LEU A 43 -0.73 -1.19 -1.82
N ILE A 44 -0.61 -1.30 -3.15
CA ILE A 44 0.52 -0.73 -3.91
C ILE A 44 0.57 0.80 -3.72
N TYR A 45 -0.58 1.48 -3.78
CA TYR A 45 -0.66 2.92 -3.55
C TYR A 45 -0.14 3.33 -2.16
N HIS A 46 -0.54 2.61 -1.11
CA HIS A 46 -0.10 2.90 0.26
C HIS A 46 1.39 2.58 0.48
N LEU A 47 1.90 1.51 -0.14
CA LEU A 47 3.34 1.21 -0.14
C LEU A 47 4.16 2.30 -0.83
N GLN A 48 3.72 2.77 -2.00
CA GLN A 48 4.37 3.88 -2.70
C GLN A 48 4.31 5.19 -1.90
N THR A 49 3.20 5.45 -1.20
CA THR A 49 3.08 6.61 -0.30
C THR A 49 4.06 6.51 0.87
N LEU A 50 4.24 5.31 1.45
CA LEU A 50 5.24 5.06 2.50
C LEU A 50 6.67 5.26 1.97
N MET A 51 6.95 4.83 0.73
CA MET A 51 8.24 5.07 0.08
C MET A 51 8.55 6.56 0.00
N LEU A 52 7.58 7.38 -0.45
CA LEU A 52 7.72 8.84 -0.50
C LEU A 52 7.96 9.43 0.89
N ALA A 53 7.19 9.02 1.89
CA ALA A 53 7.35 9.49 3.28
C ALA A 53 8.72 9.15 3.89
N ARG A 54 9.36 8.08 3.42
CA ARG A 54 10.65 7.59 3.92
C ARG A 54 11.84 7.89 3.01
N GLY A 55 11.62 8.52 1.85
CA GLY A 55 12.67 8.81 0.86
C GLY A 55 13.25 7.56 0.18
N ILE A 56 12.48 6.48 0.10
CA ILE A 56 12.89 5.22 -0.55
C ILE A 56 12.52 5.29 -2.03
N LYS A 57 13.45 4.94 -2.93
CA LYS A 57 13.18 4.90 -4.37
C LYS A 57 12.81 3.49 -4.83
N LEU A 58 12.17 3.37 -6.00
CA LEU A 58 11.85 2.07 -6.59
C LEU A 58 13.11 1.23 -6.85
N GLU A 59 14.22 1.87 -7.23
CA GLU A 59 15.49 1.17 -7.46
C GLU A 59 16.05 0.55 -6.17
N ASP A 60 15.75 1.12 -5.00
CA ASP A 60 16.16 0.56 -3.72
C ASP A 60 15.41 -0.74 -3.42
N ILE A 61 14.13 -0.83 -3.81
CA ILE A 61 13.32 -2.04 -3.67
C ILE A 61 13.78 -3.11 -4.66
N TYR A 62 13.96 -2.75 -5.93
CA TYR A 62 14.32 -3.72 -6.97
C TYR A 62 15.70 -4.35 -6.79
N ARG A 63 16.60 -3.77 -6.00
CA ARG A 63 17.87 -4.41 -5.61
C ARG A 63 17.69 -5.60 -4.66
N ASN A 64 16.52 -5.74 -4.04
CA ASN A 64 16.20 -6.76 -3.05
C ASN A 64 15.25 -7.85 -3.58
N LEU A 65 14.92 -7.82 -4.88
CA LEU A 65 14.13 -8.83 -5.59
C LEU A 65 15.06 -9.75 -6.38
#